data_AF-A0A8S2QZQ1-F1
#
_entry.id   AF-A0A8S2QZQ1-F1
#
_cell.length_a   1.000
_cell.length_b   1.000
_cell.length_c   1.000
_cell.angle_alpha   90.00
_cell.angle_beta   90.00
_cell.angle_gamma   90.00
#
_symmetry.space_group_name_H-M   'P 1'
#
loop_
_entity.id
_entity.type
_entity.pdbx_description
1 polymer ?
#
loop_
_entity_poly.entity_id
_entity_poly.type
_entity_poly.pdbx_seq_one_letter_code
_entity_poly.pdbx_strand_id
1 'polypeptide(L)'
;SCSDNTSVADCKCAPGWEGTHCDRKIDNCTTKPCDNNGVCRQLLLNYSCECLGDSYYGRHCELTSKKTVLLQTVSKSFAYVAIIAMTLVATFIITLDILKYCFGIDPASDELNKIQRQNQEKKPTPMIQRLVYANTPSPMVAKSISSDEKTSAKSS
;
A
#
# COMPACT_ATOMS: atom_id res chain seq x y z
N SER A 1 35.24 45.93 -34.82
CA SER A 1 35.99 46.48 -35.96
C SER A 1 36.26 47.94 -35.68
N CYS A 2 37.53 48.35 -35.74
CA CYS A 2 37.98 49.73 -35.59
C CYS A 2 38.63 50.12 -36.92
N SER A 3 38.40 51.34 -37.40
CA SER A 3 39.08 51.90 -38.58
C SER A 3 39.82 53.16 -38.16
N ASP A 4 41.13 53.22 -38.40
CA ASP A 4 42.07 54.22 -37.85
C ASP A 4 41.95 55.64 -38.45
N ASN A 5 40.80 56.00 -39.02
CA ASN A 5 40.68 57.12 -39.96
C ASN A 5 39.86 58.32 -39.45
N THR A 6 39.31 58.26 -38.23
CA THR A 6 38.50 59.35 -37.65
C THR A 6 38.65 59.44 -36.14
N SER A 7 38.71 60.67 -35.62
CA SER A 7 38.85 61.03 -34.19
C SER A 7 37.87 60.29 -33.27
N VAL A 8 38.40 59.45 -32.37
CA VAL A 8 37.74 58.82 -31.20
C VAL A 8 36.28 58.41 -31.46
N ALA A 9 36.06 57.67 -32.56
CA ALA A 9 34.77 57.08 -32.86
C ALA A 9 34.67 55.69 -32.19
N ASP A 10 33.59 55.45 -31.43
CA ASP A 10 33.37 54.21 -30.68
C ASP A 10 33.58 52.96 -31.56
N CYS A 11 34.58 52.16 -31.20
CA CYS A 11 34.80 50.87 -31.84
C CYS A 11 33.58 49.97 -31.65
N LYS A 12 33.06 49.41 -32.75
CA LYS A 12 32.02 48.36 -32.65
C LYS A 12 32.65 47.08 -32.14
N CYS A 13 32.50 46.85 -30.83
CA CYS A 13 33.01 45.67 -30.15
C CYS A 13 32.24 44.40 -30.49
N ALA A 14 32.93 43.25 -30.38
CA ALA A 14 32.28 41.96 -30.45
C ALA A 14 31.41 41.74 -29.18
N PRO A 15 30.33 40.94 -29.25
CA PRO A 15 29.53 40.61 -28.08
C PRO A 15 30.40 40.09 -26.92
N GLY A 16 30.24 40.67 -25.73
CA GLY A 16 31.05 40.36 -24.55
C GLY A 16 32.25 41.27 -24.30
N TRP A 17 32.51 42.26 -25.17
CA TRP A 17 33.63 43.21 -25.05
C TRP A 17 33.17 44.66 -25.02
N GLU A 18 33.92 45.50 -24.31
CA GLU A 18 33.68 46.92 -24.07
C GLU A 18 35.01 47.70 -24.02
N GLY A 19 34.92 49.03 -23.87
CA GLY A 19 36.08 49.94 -23.88
C GLY A 19 36.35 50.53 -25.27
N THR A 20 37.05 51.67 -25.30
CA THR A 20 37.33 52.44 -26.52
C THR A 20 38.02 51.63 -27.61
N HIS A 21 38.81 50.61 -27.22
CA HIS A 21 39.50 49.70 -28.13
C HIS A 21 38.98 48.25 -28.06
N CYS A 22 37.84 48.02 -27.40
CA CYS A 22 37.27 46.68 -27.15
C CYS A 22 38.23 45.73 -26.41
N ASP A 23 39.07 46.31 -25.55
CA ASP A 23 40.16 45.66 -24.81
C ASP A 23 39.68 45.05 -23.48
N ARG A 24 38.50 45.45 -23.00
CA ARG A 24 37.89 44.97 -21.75
C ARG A 24 36.78 43.97 -22.04
N LYS A 25 36.63 42.96 -21.18
CA LYS A 25 35.44 42.09 -21.16
C LYS A 25 34.34 42.77 -20.33
N ILE A 26 33.10 42.64 -20.78
CA ILE A 26 31.93 43.15 -20.04
C ILE A 26 31.84 42.41 -18.70
N ASP A 27 31.81 43.14 -17.58
CA ASP A 27 31.58 42.55 -16.26
C ASP A 27 30.08 42.52 -15.92
N ASN A 28 29.45 41.42 -16.33
CA ASN A 28 28.07 41.08 -16.03
C ASN A 28 27.74 40.96 -14.53
N CYS A 29 28.73 40.88 -13.63
CA CYS A 29 28.53 40.80 -12.18
C CYS A 29 28.51 42.19 -11.49
N THR A 30 28.89 43.27 -12.19
CA THR A 30 28.93 44.64 -11.63
C THR A 30 27.63 45.08 -10.97
N THR A 31 26.48 44.68 -11.54
CA THR A 31 25.13 45.02 -11.05
C THR A 31 24.68 44.18 -9.85
N LYS A 32 25.51 43.22 -9.39
CA LYS A 32 25.19 42.24 -8.33
C LYS A 32 23.87 41.49 -8.59
N PRO A 33 23.77 40.73 -9.70
CA PRO A 33 22.53 40.07 -10.10
C PRO A 33 22.16 38.81 -9.30
N CYS A 34 22.88 38.51 -8.20
CA CYS A 34 22.63 37.33 -7.36
C CYS A 34 22.13 37.79 -5.98
N ASP A 35 20.91 37.36 -5.63
CA ASP A 35 20.27 37.57 -4.34
C ASP A 35 20.81 36.61 -3.26
N ASN A 36 20.37 36.83 -2.01
CA ASN A 36 20.61 35.94 -0.86
C ASN A 36 22.09 35.53 -0.68
N ASN A 37 23.00 36.49 -0.89
CA ASN A 37 24.45 36.31 -0.81
C ASN A 37 25.03 35.25 -1.76
N GLY A 38 24.36 34.96 -2.88
CA GLY A 38 24.91 34.12 -3.95
C GLY A 38 26.17 34.72 -4.58
N VAL A 39 27.12 33.87 -4.95
CA VAL A 39 28.39 34.28 -5.57
C VAL A 39 28.19 34.41 -7.09
N CYS A 40 28.38 35.61 -7.63
CA CYS A 40 28.32 35.84 -9.07
C CYS A 40 29.61 35.37 -9.75
N ARG A 41 29.46 34.55 -10.80
CA ARG A 41 30.52 34.16 -11.74
C ARG A 41 30.28 34.88 -13.06
N GLN A 42 31.27 35.64 -13.51
CA GLN A 42 31.27 36.29 -14.82
C GLN A 42 31.53 35.25 -15.92
N LEU A 43 30.73 35.27 -16.99
CA LEU A 43 31.00 34.56 -18.25
C LEU A 43 31.12 35.59 -19.38
N LEU A 44 31.55 35.17 -20.58
CA LEU A 44 31.89 36.09 -21.67
C LEU A 44 30.70 36.92 -22.20
N LEU A 45 29.47 36.36 -22.18
CA LEU A 45 28.25 37.05 -22.63
C LEU A 45 27.14 37.07 -21.55
N ASN A 46 27.40 36.53 -20.36
CA ASN A 46 26.39 36.27 -19.34
C ASN A 46 27.04 36.14 -17.96
N TYR A 47 26.28 35.74 -16.95
CA TYR A 47 26.77 35.38 -15.62
C TYR A 47 26.07 34.10 -15.13
N SER A 48 26.57 33.56 -14.02
CA SER A 48 25.93 32.46 -13.29
C SER A 48 26.02 32.76 -11.79
N CYS A 49 24.96 32.42 -11.04
CA CYS A 49 24.93 32.59 -9.59
C CYS A 49 25.14 31.24 -8.89
N GLU A 50 26.21 31.13 -8.10
CA GLU A 50 26.43 30.03 -7.18
C GLU A 50 25.69 30.33 -5.87
N CYS A 51 24.58 29.63 -5.61
CA CYS A 51 23.73 29.89 -4.45
C CYS A 51 24.34 29.39 -3.15
N LEU A 52 24.02 30.07 -2.04
CA LEU A 52 24.58 29.77 -0.72
C LEU A 52 23.95 28.50 -0.13
N GLY A 53 24.56 27.36 -0.44
CA GLY A 53 24.15 26.03 0.03
C GLY A 53 22.77 25.60 -0.47
N ASP A 54 22.21 24.57 0.16
CA ASP A 54 20.94 23.95 -0.21
C ASP A 54 19.69 24.81 0.06
N SER A 55 19.85 25.96 0.72
CA SER A 55 18.75 26.79 1.19
C SER A 55 18.21 27.75 0.13
N TYR A 56 18.96 28.03 -0.94
CA TYR A 56 18.57 28.96 -1.99
C TYR A 56 18.75 28.36 -3.38
N TYR A 57 17.86 28.70 -4.31
CA TYR A 57 17.85 28.22 -5.69
C TYR A 57 17.17 29.24 -6.61
N GLY A 58 17.14 28.95 -7.91
CA GLY A 58 16.69 29.89 -8.95
C GLY A 58 17.85 30.35 -9.84
N ARG A 59 17.60 31.27 -10.77
CA ARG A 59 18.67 31.81 -11.65
C ARG A 59 19.56 32.80 -10.89
N HIS A 60 18.97 33.52 -9.95
CA HIS A 60 19.56 34.60 -9.17
C HIS A 60 19.64 34.24 -7.68
N CYS A 61 19.40 32.98 -7.31
CA CYS A 61 19.28 32.52 -5.91
C CYS A 61 18.11 33.18 -5.15
N GLU A 62 17.08 33.59 -5.88
CA GLU A 62 15.91 34.34 -5.42
C GLU A 62 14.90 33.48 -4.63
N LEU A 63 14.92 32.16 -4.80
CA LEU A 63 13.95 31.22 -4.21
C LEU A 63 14.53 30.51 -2.98
N THR A 64 13.79 30.44 -1.88
CA THR A 64 14.21 29.70 -0.67
C THR A 64 13.68 28.26 -0.67
N SER A 65 14.58 27.28 -0.57
CA SER A 65 14.25 25.86 -0.49
C SER A 65 13.73 25.48 0.90
N LYS A 66 12.41 25.54 1.09
CA LYS A 66 11.72 25.18 2.34
C LYS A 66 11.67 23.66 2.55
N LYS A 67 12.83 23.00 2.70
CA LYS A 67 12.95 21.54 2.97
C LYS A 67 12.13 21.07 4.18
N THR A 68 11.87 21.96 5.16
CA THR A 68 11.23 21.61 6.43
C THR A 68 9.72 21.40 6.35
N VAL A 69 8.99 22.16 5.51
CA VAL A 69 7.51 22.14 5.53
C VAL A 69 6.93 20.95 4.77
N LEU A 70 7.51 20.57 3.63
CA LEU A 70 6.96 19.50 2.79
C LEU A 70 7.05 18.14 3.51
N LEU A 71 8.23 17.78 4.03
CA LEU A 71 8.46 16.50 4.70
C LEU A 71 7.69 16.37 6.03
N GLN A 72 7.66 17.42 6.86
CA GLN A 72 6.95 17.36 8.14
C GLN A 72 5.42 17.40 7.98
N THR A 73 4.90 18.13 7.00
CA THR A 73 3.45 18.16 6.74
C THR A 73 2.96 16.83 6.17
N VAL A 74 3.67 16.26 5.18
CA VAL A 74 3.32 14.95 4.59
C VAL A 74 3.38 13.83 5.64
N SER A 75 4.41 13.82 6.49
CA SER A 75 4.55 12.83 7.57
C SER A 75 3.38 12.88 8.56
N LYS A 76 2.97 14.07 9.01
CA LYS A 76 1.81 14.24 9.91
C LYS A 76 0.48 13.88 9.25
N SER A 77 0.29 14.25 7.98
CA SER A 77 -0.93 13.90 7.23
C SER A 77 -1.09 12.39 7.05
N PHE A 78 -0.02 11.65 6.74
CA PHE A 78 -0.10 10.19 6.60
C PHE A 78 -0.50 9.50 7.92
N ALA A 79 0.12 9.92 9.04
CA ALA A 79 -0.24 9.40 10.36
C ALA A 79 -1.71 9.68 10.72
N TYR A 80 -2.21 10.89 10.43
CA TYR A 80 -3.60 11.27 10.69
C TYR A 80 -4.60 10.46 9.84
N VAL A 81 -4.33 10.25 8.55
CA VAL A 81 -5.15 9.42 7.67
C VAL A 81 -5.18 7.97 8.14
N ALA A 82 -4.04 7.40 8.56
CA ALA A 82 -3.97 6.05 9.10
C ALA A 82 -4.77 5.90 10.41
N ILE A 83 -4.68 6.87 11.32
CA ILE A 83 -5.47 6.87 12.56
C ILE A 83 -6.97 6.91 12.25
N ILE A 84 -7.43 7.80 11.36
CA ILE A 84 -8.85 7.86 10.96
C ILE A 84 -9.30 6.50 10.40
N ALA A 85 -8.56 5.93 9.45
CA ALA A 85 -8.90 4.63 8.87
C ALA A 85 -9.02 3.53 9.93
N MET A 86 -8.07 3.44 10.87
CA MET A 86 -8.11 2.49 11.97
C MET A 86 -9.32 2.71 12.89
N THR A 87 -9.67 3.97 13.21
CA THR A 87 -10.85 4.27 14.03
C THR A 87 -12.16 3.92 13.32
N LEU A 88 -12.27 4.14 12.01
CA LEU A 88 -13.46 3.79 11.22
C LEU A 88 -13.64 2.27 11.09
N VAL A 89 -12.54 1.52 10.93
CA VAL A 89 -12.57 0.05 10.95
C VAL A 89 -12.95 -0.47 12.33
N ALA A 90 -12.38 0.10 13.40
CA ALA A 90 -12.71 -0.31 14.77
C ALA A 90 -14.18 -0.02 15.14
N THR A 91 -14.71 1.16 14.79
CA THR A 91 -16.13 1.45 15.04
C THR A 91 -17.06 0.58 14.21
N PHE A 92 -16.70 0.24 12.97
CA PHE A 92 -17.46 -0.69 12.14
C PHE A 92 -17.48 -2.12 12.71
N ILE A 93 -16.34 -2.61 13.22
CA ILE A 93 -16.29 -3.92 13.91
C ILE A 93 -17.18 -3.88 15.17
N ILE A 94 -17.05 -2.83 15.99
CA ILE A 94 -17.85 -2.67 17.21
C ILE A 94 -19.35 -2.57 16.90
N THR A 95 -19.78 -1.87 15.84
CA THR A 95 -21.19 -1.83 15.47
C THR A 95 -21.70 -3.17 14.95
N LEU A 96 -20.90 -3.93 14.20
CA LEU A 96 -21.27 -5.30 13.81
C LEU A 96 -21.40 -6.23 15.03
N ASP A 97 -20.47 -6.17 15.98
CA ASP A 97 -20.53 -6.98 17.21
C ASP A 97 -21.74 -6.60 18.08
N ILE A 98 -22.07 -5.31 18.21
CA ILE A 98 -23.28 -4.84 18.91
C ILE A 98 -24.55 -5.31 18.18
N LEU A 99 -24.61 -5.22 16.86
CA LEU A 99 -25.76 -5.67 16.08
C LEU A 99 -25.98 -7.18 16.23
N LYS A 100 -24.90 -7.96 16.18
CA LYS A 100 -24.89 -9.40 16.43
C LYS A 100 -25.35 -9.73 17.85
N TYR A 101 -24.79 -9.07 18.87
CA TYR A 101 -25.08 -9.38 20.27
C TYR A 101 -26.48 -8.95 20.72
N CYS A 102 -26.94 -7.77 20.30
CA CYS A 102 -28.22 -7.21 20.74
C CYS A 102 -29.41 -7.70 19.91
N PHE A 103 -29.24 -8.02 18.63
CA PHE A 103 -30.35 -8.43 17.75
C PHE A 103 -30.25 -9.87 17.24
N GLY A 104 -29.12 -10.57 17.46
CA GLY A 104 -28.94 -11.96 17.00
C GLY A 104 -28.83 -12.11 15.47
N ILE A 105 -28.69 -11.00 14.73
CA ILE A 105 -28.65 -10.99 13.26
C ILE A 105 -27.20 -11.23 12.82
N ASP A 106 -26.86 -12.49 12.57
CA ASP A 106 -25.57 -12.88 11.98
C ASP A 106 -25.68 -12.93 10.44
N PRO A 107 -25.22 -11.90 9.68
CA PRO A 107 -25.35 -11.87 8.23
C PRO A 107 -24.58 -12.98 7.51
N ALA A 108 -23.56 -13.56 8.17
CA ALA A 108 -22.79 -14.69 7.65
C ALA A 108 -23.42 -16.07 7.94
N SER A 109 -24.44 -16.15 8.80
CA SER A 109 -25.04 -17.44 9.19
C SER A 109 -25.82 -18.09 8.05
N ASP A 110 -26.55 -17.31 7.24
CA ASP A 110 -27.38 -17.84 6.15
C ASP A 110 -26.54 -18.49 5.04
N GLU A 111 -25.44 -17.85 4.63
CA GLU A 111 -24.50 -18.43 3.66
C GLU A 111 -23.76 -19.66 4.21
N LEU A 112 -23.35 -19.64 5.49
CA LEU A 112 -22.75 -20.81 6.12
C LEU A 112 -23.73 -21.99 6.16
N ASN A 113 -25.01 -21.74 6.45
CA ASN A 113 -26.07 -22.75 6.45
C ASN A 113 -26.29 -23.33 5.03
N LYS A 114 -26.24 -22.51 3.97
CA LYS A 114 -26.31 -22.99 2.57
C LYS A 114 -25.13 -23.90 2.22
N ILE A 115 -23.90 -23.49 2.56
CA ILE A 115 -22.68 -24.28 2.33
C ILE A 115 -22.73 -25.60 3.11
N GLN A 116 -23.20 -25.58 4.36
CA GLN A 116 -23.36 -26.80 5.17
C GLN A 116 -24.38 -27.78 4.56
N ARG A 117 -25.52 -27.29 4.04
CA ARG A 117 -26.51 -28.13 3.33
C ARG A 117 -25.91 -28.79 2.09
N GLN A 118 -25.21 -28.03 1.24
CA GLN A 118 -24.51 -28.57 0.06
C GLN A 118 -23.45 -29.62 0.43
N ASN A 119 -22.73 -29.42 1.55
CA ASN A 119 -21.76 -30.40 2.04
C ASN A 119 -22.40 -31.65 2.67
N GLN A 120 -23.63 -31.55 3.19
CA GLN A 120 -24.41 -32.71 3.63
C GLN A 120 -24.93 -33.52 2.43
N GLU A 121 -25.43 -32.87 1.38
CA GLU A 121 -25.86 -33.54 0.14
C GLU A 121 -24.72 -34.26 -0.59
N LYS A 122 -23.49 -33.74 -0.50
CA LYS A 122 -22.27 -34.37 -1.04
C LYS A 122 -21.69 -35.49 -0.16
N LYS A 123 -22.26 -35.75 1.02
CA LYS A 123 -21.71 -36.74 1.96
C LYS A 123 -22.12 -38.15 1.53
N PRO A 124 -21.19 -39.07 1.19
CA PRO A 124 -21.54 -40.40 0.73
C PRO A 124 -22.27 -41.18 1.83
N THR A 125 -23.30 -41.93 1.44
CA THR A 125 -24.09 -42.77 2.35
C THR A 125 -23.24 -43.92 2.90
N PRO A 126 -23.27 -44.19 4.22
CA PRO A 126 -22.50 -45.27 4.81
C PRO A 126 -23.07 -46.63 4.36
N MET A 127 -22.22 -47.45 3.76
CA MET A 127 -22.53 -48.85 3.41
C MET A 127 -22.63 -49.68 4.70
N ILE A 128 -23.84 -49.99 5.16
CA ILE A 128 -24.05 -50.88 6.31
C ILE A 128 -23.92 -52.33 5.85
N GLN A 129 -22.76 -52.95 6.08
CA GLN A 129 -22.55 -54.36 5.76
C GLN A 129 -23.25 -55.26 6.79
N ARG A 130 -24.46 -55.72 6.43
CA ARG A 130 -25.30 -56.58 7.27
C ARG A 130 -24.72 -58.01 7.30
N LEU A 131 -23.94 -58.34 8.34
CA LEU A 131 -23.56 -59.74 8.58
C LEU A 131 -24.81 -60.58 8.85
N VAL A 132 -25.04 -61.59 8.00
CA VAL A 132 -26.07 -62.62 8.21
C VAL A 132 -25.37 -63.82 8.84
N TYR A 133 -25.64 -64.07 10.13
CA TYR A 133 -25.11 -65.24 10.82
C TYR A 133 -26.00 -66.46 10.49
N ALA A 134 -25.48 -67.38 9.68
CA ALA A 134 -26.19 -68.60 9.31
C ALA A 134 -26.02 -69.66 10.41
N ASN A 135 -27.02 -69.84 11.27
CA ASN A 135 -27.11 -71.00 12.16
C ASN A 135 -27.59 -72.21 11.35
N THR A 136 -26.65 -73.04 10.86
CA THR A 136 -26.97 -74.30 10.19
C THR A 136 -27.39 -75.37 11.21
N PRO A 137 -28.59 -75.97 11.11
CA PRO A 137 -28.98 -77.07 11.98
C PRO A 137 -28.22 -78.35 11.57
N SER A 138 -27.36 -78.86 12.46
CA SER A 138 -26.76 -80.18 12.26
C SER A 138 -27.81 -81.29 12.39
N PRO A 139 -27.78 -82.33 11.54
CA PRO A 139 -28.78 -83.40 11.55
C PRO A 139 -28.61 -84.30 12.79
N MET A 140 -29.68 -84.49 13.55
CA MET A 140 -29.70 -85.44 14.67
C MET A 140 -29.76 -86.89 14.16
N VAL A 141 -28.68 -87.65 14.39
CA VAL A 141 -28.73 -89.12 14.47
C VAL A 141 -29.15 -89.52 15.89
N ALA A 142 -29.99 -90.55 16.00
CA ALA A 142 -30.70 -90.88 17.23
C ALA A 142 -29.92 -91.74 18.24
N LYS A 143 -30.33 -91.63 19.52
CA LYS A 143 -30.01 -92.48 20.69
C LYS A 143 -28.55 -92.45 21.18
N SER A 144 -28.29 -92.30 22.48
CA SER A 144 -28.99 -92.99 23.59
C SER A 144 -28.99 -92.25 24.94
N ILE A 145 -30.02 -92.55 25.78
CA ILE A 145 -30.17 -92.29 27.25
C ILE A 145 -30.29 -90.79 27.64
N SER A 146 -31.51 -90.25 27.84
CA SER A 146 -32.31 -90.15 29.10
C SER A 146 -31.66 -89.25 30.18
N SER A 147 -32.35 -88.46 31.02
CA SER A 147 -33.80 -88.32 31.38
C SER A 147 -33.95 -87.05 32.28
N ASP A 148 -35.07 -86.32 32.40
CA ASP A 148 -36.36 -86.29 31.69
C ASP A 148 -37.15 -84.97 32.02
N GLU A 149 -38.48 -84.97 31.83
CA GLU A 149 -39.51 -84.16 32.51
C GLU A 149 -39.88 -82.72 32.00
N LYS A 150 -40.96 -82.66 31.19
CA LYS A 150 -42.27 -81.97 31.45
C LYS A 150 -42.19 -80.52 32.02
N THR A 151 -42.88 -79.49 31.51
CA THR A 151 -44.37 -79.38 31.41
C THR A 151 -44.80 -78.01 30.82
N SER A 152 -45.66 -78.02 29.79
CA SER A 152 -46.93 -77.23 29.57
C SER A 152 -47.04 -75.67 29.58
N ALA A 153 -48.09 -75.23 28.85
CA ALA A 153 -48.85 -73.95 28.87
C ALA A 153 -48.12 -72.64 28.46
N LYS A 154 -48.64 -71.74 27.60
CA LYS A 154 -50.00 -71.25 27.19
C LYS A 154 -50.47 -70.00 27.94
N SER A 155 -50.97 -69.04 27.16
CA SER A 155 -51.44 -67.68 27.52
C SER A 155 -50.33 -66.67 27.85
N SER A 156 -50.47 -65.38 27.52
CA SER A 156 -51.67 -64.70 26.99
C SER A 156 -51.35 -63.63 25.94
#